data_AF-A0A966G1Z0-F1
#
_entry.id   AF-A0A966G1Z0-F1
#
_cell.length_a   1.000
_cell.length_b   1.000
_cell.length_c   1.000
_cell.angle_alpha   90.00
_cell.angle_beta   90.00
_cell.angle_gamma   90.00
#
_symmetry.space_group_name_H-M   'P 1'
#
loop_
_entity.id
_entity.type
_entity.pdbx_description
1 polymer ?
#
loop_
_entity_poly.entity_id
_entity_poly.type
_entity_poly.pdbx_seq_one_letter_code
_entity_poly.pdbx_strand_id
1 'polypeptide(L)' 'MFILEYKLRGKPSQYQAIDEAIRTVQFVRNKCLRYWEDNKGVGQKDIYRYTTELRNEY' A
#
# COMPACT_ATOMS: atom_id res chain seq x y z
N MET A 1 -9.83 -11.83 27.51
CA MET A 1 -9.18 -11.60 26.21
C MET A 1 -7.70 -11.45 26.46
N PHE A 2 -6.88 -12.42 26.03
CA PHE A 2 -5.43 -12.31 26.14
C PHE A 2 -4.91 -11.50 24.96
N ILE A 3 -4.35 -10.33 25.23
CA ILE A 3 -3.65 -9.53 24.21
C ILE A 3 -2.16 -9.82 24.39
N LEU A 4 -1.57 -10.50 23.41
CA LEU A 4 -0.13 -10.69 23.35
C LEU A 4 0.46 -9.47 22.65
N GLU A 5 0.89 -8.48 23.44
CA GLU A 5 1.63 -7.35 22.90
C GLU A 5 3.10 -7.71 22.77
N TYR A 6 3.57 -7.82 21.53
CA TYR A 6 5.00 -7.92 21.23
C TYR A 6 5.47 -6.60 20.60
N LYS A 7 6.39 -5.91 21.27
CA LYS A 7 7.03 -4.71 20.71
C LYS A 7 8.08 -5.16 19.70
N LEU A 8 7.89 -4.75 18.44
CA LEU A 8 8.85 -5.00 17.37
C LEU A 8 10.18 -4.33 17.74
N ARG A 9 11.25 -5.13 17.88
CA ARG A 9 12.62 -4.64 18.12
C ARG A 9 13.41 -4.80 16.83
N GLY A 10 13.81 -3.70 16.24
CA GLY A 10 14.58 -3.66 15.00
C GLY A 10 15.75 -2.68 15.08
N LYS A 11 16.65 -2.78 14.11
CA LYS A 11 17.65 -1.74 13.85
C LYS A 11 16.95 -0.50 13.24
N PRO A 12 17.51 0.71 13.38
CA PRO A 12 16.96 1.91 12.76
C PRO A 12 16.66 1.75 11.26
N SER A 13 17.52 1.05 10.51
CA SER A 13 17.31 0.77 9.09
C SER A 13 16.09 -0.12 8.80
N GLN A 14 15.76 -1.04 9.71
CA GLN A 14 14.58 -1.89 9.56
C GLN A 14 13.29 -1.11 9.78
N TYR A 15 13.28 -0.19 10.76
CA TYR A 15 12.14 0.70 10.95
C TYR A 15 11.94 1.64 9.76
N GLN A 16 13.03 2.18 9.22
CA GLN A 16 12.98 3.01 8.01
C GLN A 16 12.40 2.25 6.80
N ALA A 17 12.83 1.00 6.59
CA ALA A 17 12.28 0.16 5.52
C ALA A 17 10.79 -0.15 5.73
N ILE A 18 10.35 -0.35 6.98
CA ILE A 18 8.92 -0.53 7.30
C ILE A 18 8.14 0.75 7.00
N ASP A 19 8.63 1.90 7.43
CA ASP A 19 7.97 3.19 7.18
C ASP A 19 7.86 3.49 5.68
N GLU A 20 8.91 3.20 4.92
CA GLU A 20 8.90 3.29 3.46
C GLU A 20 7.85 2.35 2.86
N ALA A 21 7.83 1.07 3.28
CA ALA A 21 6.84 0.11 2.80
C ALA A 21 5.39 0.53 3.12
N ILE A 22 5.14 1.07 4.30
CA ILE A 22 3.83 1.60 4.70
C ILE A 22 3.44 2.75 3.76
N ARG A 23 4.34 3.69 3.48
CA ARG A 23 4.09 4.81 2.57
C ARG A 23 3.80 4.33 1.15
N THR A 24 4.58 3.39 0.62
CA THR A 24 4.38 2.82 -0.71
C THR A 24 3.01 2.14 -0.82
N VAL A 25 2.64 1.32 0.17
CA VAL A 25 1.34 0.62 0.17
C VAL A 25 0.18 1.61 0.28
N GLN A 26 0.31 2.65 1.12
CA GLN A 26 -0.71 3.70 1.22
C GLN A 26 -0.87 4.47 -0.09
N PHE A 27 0.23 4.81 -0.76
CA PHE A 27 0.21 5.46 -2.08
C PHE A 27 -0.55 4.61 -3.10
N VAL A 28 -0.14 3.35 -3.29
CA VAL A 28 -0.75 2.43 -4.26
C VAL A 28 -2.24 2.22 -3.95
N ARG A 29 -2.57 1.93 -2.69
CA ARG A 29 -3.95 1.67 -2.26
C ARG A 29 -4.83 2.88 -2.49
N ASN A 30 -4.40 4.07 -2.04
CA ASN A 30 -5.22 5.28 -2.14
C ASN A 30 -5.47 5.66 -3.61
N LYS A 31 -4.44 5.55 -4.48
CA LYS A 31 -4.60 5.76 -5.92
C LYS A 31 -5.59 4.76 -6.54
N CYS A 32 -5.44 3.46 -6.24
CA CYS A 32 -6.34 2.44 -6.77
C CYS A 32 -7.79 2.65 -6.31
N LEU A 33 -8.02 3.04 -5.05
CA LEU A 33 -9.35 3.36 -4.54
C LEU A 33 -9.96 4.56 -5.27
N ARG A 34 -9.18 5.64 -5.44
CA ARG A 34 -9.64 6.82 -6.21
C ARG A 34 -9.98 6.46 -7.65
N TYR A 35 -9.11 5.70 -8.32
CA TYR A 35 -9.36 5.23 -9.67
C TYR A 35 -10.65 4.40 -9.78
N TRP A 36 -10.94 3.55 -8.79
CA TRP A 36 -12.18 2.76 -8.74
C TRP A 36 -13.42 3.64 -8.49
N GLU A 37 -13.33 4.62 -7.59
CA GLU A 37 -14.43 5.54 -7.30
C GLU A 37 -14.76 6.45 -8.49
N ASP A 38 -13.75 6.93 -9.19
CA ASP A 38 -13.89 7.94 -10.25
C ASP A 38 -14.36 7.33 -11.60
N ASN A 39 -14.26 6.01 -11.79
CA ASN A 39 -14.53 5.35 -13.07
C ASN A 39 -15.61 4.25 -12.95
N LYS A 40 -16.64 4.31 -13.81
CA LYS A 40 -17.70 3.27 -13.84
C LYS A 40 -17.23 2.02 -14.59
N GLY A 41 -17.52 0.84 -14.04
CA GLY A 41 -17.22 -0.44 -14.67
C GLY A 41 -15.79 -0.93 -14.48
N VAL A 42 -14.99 -0.27 -13.62
CA VAL A 42 -13.64 -0.73 -13.26
C VAL A 42 -13.71 -2.07 -12.55
N GLY A 43 -13.07 -3.07 -13.15
CA GLY A 43 -12.94 -4.40 -12.59
C GLY A 43 -11.56 -4.67 -12.01
N GLN A 44 -11.39 -5.88 -11.49
CA GLN A 44 -10.13 -6.32 -10.87
C GLN A 44 -8.93 -6.22 -11.84
N LYS A 45 -9.11 -6.56 -13.12
CA LYS A 45 -8.02 -6.52 -14.12
C LYS A 45 -7.51 -5.11 -14.39
N ASP A 46 -8.40 -4.12 -14.35
CA ASP A 46 -8.05 -2.72 -14.56
C ASP A 46 -7.21 -2.19 -13.38
N ILE A 47 -7.60 -2.55 -12.15
CA ILE A 47 -6.83 -2.23 -10.94
C ILE A 47 -5.43 -2.85 -10.96
N TYR A 48 -5.29 -4.09 -11.46
CA TYR A 48 -3.96 -4.72 -11.58
C TYR A 48 -3.05 -4.02 -12.60
N ARG A 49 -3.62 -3.62 -13.74
CA ARG A 49 -2.89 -2.81 -14.72
C ARG A 49 -2.47 -1.47 -14.13
N TYR A 50 -3.42 -0.78 -13.48
CA TYR A 50 -3.17 0.50 -12.84
C TYR A 50 -2.10 0.42 -11.75
N THR A 51 -2.10 -0.65 -10.94
CA THR A 51 -1.04 -0.89 -9.93
C THR A 51 0.35 -1.02 -10.58
N THR A 52 0.43 -1.59 -11.79
CA THR A 52 1.69 -1.71 -12.53
C THR A 52 2.16 -0.34 -13.07
N GLU A 53 1.22 0.51 -13.51
CA GLU A 53 1.51 1.87 -13.95
C GLU A 53 2.03 2.73 -12.80
N LEU A 54 1.43 2.62 -11.61
CA LEU A 54 1.83 3.34 -10.40
C LEU A 54 3.28 3.05 -9.96
N ARG A 55 3.89 1.94 -10.39
CA ARG A 55 5.31 1.65 -10.12
C ARG A 55 6.24 2.71 -10.70
N ASN A 56 5.86 3.33 -11.82
CA ASN A 56 6.68 4.37 -12.45
C ASN A 56 6.49 5.75 -11.78
N GLU A 57 5.49 5.89 -10.90
CA GLU A 57 5.15 7.16 -10.24
C GLU A 57 5.72 7.29 -8.82
N TYR A 58 6.18 6.20 -8.20
CA TYR A 58 6.69 6.16 -6.83
C TYR A 58 8.19 5.85 -6.80
#